data_AF-W4M0C2-F1
#
_entry.id   AF-W4M0C2-F1
#
_cell.length_a   1.000
_cell.length_b   1.000
_cell.length_c   1.000
_cell.angle_alpha   90.00
_cell.angle_beta   90.00
_cell.angle_gamma   90.00
#
_symmetry.space_group_name_H-M   'P 1'
#
loop_
_entity.id
_entity.type
_entity.pdbx_description
1 polymer ?
#
loop_
_entity_poly.entity_id
_entity_poly.type
_entity_poly.pdbx_seq_one_letter_code
_entity_poly.pdbx_strand_id
1 'polypeptide(L)'
;MTDYQASTKHIVLTSHPGSFRVQPTAIHWGHPDPLQRGPVIATLTNASQRNAIGTHTGSYAVYRALAVAQGLLETNHRPDFTHTAPAVAIGPHPSWSRDDAIVSLDPFGAVACQVFTEFLQQGYDIRPTIAVTKAHIHMPELQDAIAQKRLEVDGTILRTEGDVLVTKAAIEPVWYLPGIAKRFGIDDATLRRTLFEQTGGMFTELVTRSDLDVFLPPIGGLTVYIVGPVEAITDPDKPLAVRVHDECNGSDVFGSDICTCRPYLVHGLEECIQTAQAGGAGLVVYNR
;
A
#
# COMPACT_ATOMS: atom_id res chain seq x y z
N MET A 1 16.21 -29.43 -21.47
CA MET A 1 15.02 -30.08 -20.91
C MET A 1 15.44 -30.70 -19.60
N THR A 2 15.36 -29.94 -18.51
CA THR A 2 15.57 -30.43 -17.15
C THR A 2 14.22 -30.93 -16.65
N ASP A 3 14.18 -32.21 -16.28
CA ASP A 3 12.99 -32.89 -15.76
C ASP A 3 12.44 -32.15 -14.55
N TYR A 4 11.32 -31.45 -14.76
CA TYR A 4 10.48 -30.95 -13.69
C TYR A 4 9.74 -32.15 -13.12
N GLN A 5 10.39 -32.93 -12.25
CA GLN A 5 9.68 -33.86 -11.37
C GLN A 5 8.88 -33.04 -10.35
N ALA A 6 7.77 -32.48 -10.81
CA ALA A 6 6.71 -32.01 -9.94
C ALA A 6 6.23 -33.21 -9.13
N SER A 7 6.70 -33.32 -7.89
CA SER A 7 5.86 -33.91 -6.85
C SER A 7 4.48 -33.27 -6.98
N THR A 8 3.49 -34.02 -7.43
CA THR A 8 2.10 -33.60 -7.57
C THR A 8 1.52 -33.41 -6.17
N LYS A 9 1.94 -32.35 -5.48
CA LYS A 9 1.32 -31.93 -4.24
C LYS A 9 -0.12 -31.59 -4.54
N HIS A 10 -1.03 -32.28 -3.85
CA HIS A 10 -2.47 -32.04 -3.93
C HIS A 10 -2.74 -30.55 -3.72
N ILE A 11 -3.45 -29.92 -4.67
CA ILE A 11 -3.89 -28.53 -4.52
C ILE A 11 -4.97 -28.52 -3.44
N VAL A 12 -4.64 -27.97 -2.27
CA VAL A 12 -5.63 -27.74 -1.21
C VAL A 12 -6.35 -26.45 -1.55
N LEU A 13 -7.61 -26.56 -1.98
CA LEU A 13 -8.48 -25.41 -2.12
C LEU A 13 -8.82 -24.90 -0.71
N THR A 14 -8.39 -23.68 -0.38
CA THR A 14 -8.67 -22.97 0.88
C THR A 14 -10.12 -22.51 1.00
N SER A 15 -11.00 -23.05 0.18
CA SER A 15 -12.35 -22.60 -0.08
C SER A 15 -13.37 -23.01 0.99
N HIS A 16 -12.99 -23.59 2.13
CA HIS A 16 -13.94 -23.85 3.22
C HIS A 16 -13.27 -23.77 4.60
N PRO A 17 -13.96 -23.26 5.65
CA PRO A 17 -13.38 -23.09 6.98
C PRO A 17 -12.94 -24.41 7.63
N GLY A 18 -13.67 -25.51 7.37
CA GLY A 18 -13.41 -26.83 7.96
C GLY A 18 -12.18 -27.56 7.45
N SER A 19 -11.49 -27.02 6.42
CA SER A 19 -10.29 -27.64 5.85
C SER A 19 -9.04 -27.47 6.71
N PHE A 20 -9.06 -26.56 7.70
CA PHE A 20 -7.93 -26.29 8.60
C PHE A 20 -8.30 -26.59 10.06
N ARG A 21 -7.44 -27.33 10.77
CA ARG A 21 -7.61 -27.65 12.21
C ARG A 21 -7.22 -26.47 13.14
N VAL A 22 -6.62 -25.42 12.58
CA VAL A 22 -6.10 -24.26 13.32
C VAL A 22 -6.91 -23.04 12.91
N GLN A 23 -7.47 -22.33 13.89
CA GLN A 23 -8.12 -21.04 13.67
C GLN A 23 -7.03 -19.99 13.36
N PRO A 24 -7.16 -19.20 12.28
CA PRO A 24 -6.23 -18.12 12.00
C PRO A 24 -6.16 -17.10 13.14
N THR A 25 -5.05 -16.39 13.25
CA THR A 25 -4.94 -15.23 14.16
C THR A 25 -5.99 -14.19 13.77
N ALA A 26 -6.94 -13.92 14.66
CA ALA A 26 -7.98 -12.91 14.43
C ALA A 26 -7.38 -11.51 14.28
N ILE A 27 -8.00 -10.69 13.43
CA ILE A 27 -7.64 -9.27 13.26
C ILE A 27 -8.70 -8.42 13.95
N HIS A 28 -8.31 -7.71 15.00
CA HIS A 28 -9.16 -6.73 15.69
C HIS A 28 -9.00 -5.36 15.02
N TRP A 29 -9.63 -5.17 13.86
CA TRP A 29 -9.52 -3.94 13.08
C TRP A 29 -9.85 -2.71 13.94
N GLY A 30 -9.10 -1.62 13.77
CA GLY A 30 -9.26 -0.40 14.57
C GLY A 30 -8.60 -0.44 15.97
N HIS A 31 -8.04 -1.56 16.42
CA HIS A 31 -7.36 -1.57 17.72
C HIS A 31 -6.08 -0.67 17.72
N PRO A 32 -5.88 0.22 18.72
CA PRO A 32 -4.75 1.18 18.76
C PRO A 32 -3.38 0.52 18.92
N ASP A 33 -3.31 -0.58 19.66
CA ASP A 33 -2.10 -1.37 19.83
C ASP A 33 -2.00 -2.39 18.68
N PRO A 34 -0.95 -2.34 17.83
CA PRO A 34 -0.83 -3.24 16.69
C PRO A 34 -0.64 -4.71 17.10
N LEU A 35 -0.07 -5.00 18.28
CA LEU A 35 0.06 -6.39 18.76
C LEU A 35 -1.31 -6.98 19.11
N GLN A 36 -2.18 -6.18 19.73
CA GLN A 36 -3.56 -6.58 20.02
C GLN A 36 -4.46 -6.55 18.78
N ARG A 37 -4.20 -5.65 17.82
CA ARG A 37 -4.86 -5.65 16.50
C ARG A 37 -4.60 -6.94 15.74
N GLY A 38 -3.37 -7.43 15.80
CA GLY A 38 -2.90 -8.58 15.04
C GLY A 38 -2.36 -8.20 13.65
N PRO A 39 -1.44 -9.01 13.11
CA PRO A 39 -0.85 -8.79 11.79
C PRO A 39 -1.78 -9.21 10.66
N VAL A 40 -1.62 -8.60 9.49
CA VAL A 40 -2.22 -9.06 8.24
C VAL A 40 -1.31 -10.12 7.60
N ILE A 41 -1.82 -11.34 7.40
CA ILE A 41 -1.09 -12.50 6.88
C ILE A 41 -1.84 -13.07 5.66
N ALA A 42 -1.38 -12.67 4.47
CA ALA A 42 -1.88 -13.15 3.18
C ALA A 42 -0.86 -14.11 2.53
N THR A 43 -0.46 -15.14 3.29
CA THR A 43 0.63 -16.04 2.91
C THR A 43 0.27 -17.05 1.82
N LEU A 44 1.23 -17.39 0.97
CA LEU A 44 1.14 -18.44 -0.06
C LEU A 44 1.80 -19.77 0.37
N THR A 45 2.49 -19.81 1.51
CA THR A 45 3.31 -20.96 1.92
C THR A 45 2.61 -21.82 2.96
N ASN A 46 2.14 -21.21 4.05
CA ASN A 46 1.42 -21.90 5.11
C ASN A 46 -0.03 -21.43 5.20
N ALA A 47 -0.92 -22.09 4.47
CA ALA A 47 -2.33 -21.72 4.43
C ALA A 47 -3.03 -21.72 5.80
N SER A 48 -2.54 -22.47 6.79
CA SER A 48 -3.13 -22.49 8.14
C SER A 48 -2.89 -21.20 8.94
N GLN A 49 -1.90 -20.39 8.56
CA GLN A 49 -1.58 -19.10 9.20
C GLN A 49 -2.30 -17.93 8.53
N ARG A 50 -2.99 -18.15 7.41
CA ARG A 50 -3.62 -17.10 6.61
C ARG A 50 -4.85 -16.53 7.33
N ASN A 51 -4.87 -15.22 7.54
CA ASN A 51 -5.99 -14.48 8.12
C ASN A 51 -6.52 -13.34 7.21
N ALA A 52 -6.06 -13.29 5.96
CA ALA A 52 -6.55 -12.36 4.95
C ALA A 52 -6.77 -13.07 3.60
N ILE A 53 -7.73 -12.57 2.82
CA ILE A 53 -8.05 -13.02 1.47
C ILE A 53 -7.05 -12.41 0.48
N GLY A 54 -6.63 -13.18 -0.53
CA GLY A 54 -5.66 -12.74 -1.54
C GLY A 54 -4.22 -13.12 -1.19
N THR A 55 -3.28 -12.31 -1.65
CA THR A 55 -1.84 -12.49 -1.40
C THR A 55 -1.18 -11.14 -1.18
N HIS A 56 -0.11 -11.11 -0.37
CA HIS A 56 0.78 -9.96 -0.36
C HIS A 56 1.34 -9.69 -1.76
N THR A 57 1.52 -8.42 -2.08
CA THR A 57 1.99 -7.94 -3.38
C THR A 57 1.07 -8.41 -4.52
N GLY A 58 -0.25 -8.29 -4.32
CA GLY A 58 -1.29 -8.86 -5.17
C GLY A 58 -1.20 -8.44 -6.64
N SER A 59 -0.88 -7.17 -6.89
CA SER A 59 -0.70 -6.61 -8.25
C SER A 59 0.44 -7.28 -9.04
N TYR A 60 1.39 -7.93 -8.36
CA TYR A 60 2.48 -8.68 -9.00
C TYR A 60 2.30 -10.21 -8.90
N ALA A 61 1.15 -10.70 -8.41
CA ALA A 61 0.94 -12.12 -8.17
C ALA A 61 1.11 -12.98 -9.43
N VAL A 62 0.65 -12.49 -10.59
CA VAL A 62 0.80 -13.18 -11.88
C VAL A 62 2.29 -13.29 -12.27
N TYR A 63 3.05 -12.21 -12.17
CA TYR A 63 4.50 -12.23 -12.46
C TYR A 63 5.24 -13.16 -11.52
N ARG A 64 4.90 -13.16 -10.22
CA ARG A 64 5.44 -14.11 -9.25
C ARG A 64 5.12 -15.55 -9.65
N ALA A 65 3.88 -15.84 -10.04
CA ALA A 65 3.46 -17.18 -10.44
C ALA A 65 4.25 -17.68 -11.66
N LEU A 66 4.48 -16.81 -12.66
CA LEU A 66 5.30 -17.13 -13.82
C LEU A 66 6.76 -17.39 -13.45
N ALA A 67 7.36 -16.56 -12.59
CA ALA A 67 8.73 -16.76 -12.11
C ALA A 67 8.90 -18.10 -11.36
N VAL A 68 7.92 -18.47 -10.54
CA VAL A 68 7.89 -19.77 -9.85
C VAL A 68 7.73 -20.92 -10.84
N ALA A 69 6.82 -20.80 -11.82
CA ALA A 69 6.59 -21.82 -12.84
C ALA A 69 7.85 -22.05 -13.71
N GLN A 70 8.61 -20.99 -13.97
CA GLN A 70 9.90 -21.07 -14.68
C GLN A 70 11.05 -21.61 -13.80
N GLY A 71 10.84 -21.75 -12.48
CA GLY A 71 11.88 -22.16 -11.54
C GLY A 71 12.90 -21.06 -11.20
N LEU A 72 12.61 -19.80 -11.54
CA LEU A 72 13.45 -18.65 -11.22
C LEU A 72 13.22 -18.12 -9.80
N LEU A 73 12.11 -18.52 -9.16
CA LEU A 73 11.77 -18.16 -7.79
C LEU A 73 11.26 -19.37 -7.04
N GLU A 74 11.77 -19.60 -5.82
CA GLU A 74 11.28 -20.66 -4.96
C GLU A 74 9.87 -20.34 -4.43
N THR A 75 9.00 -21.36 -4.37
CA THR A 75 7.62 -21.20 -3.87
C THR A 75 7.56 -20.63 -2.45
N ASN A 76 8.51 -21.03 -1.61
CA ASN A 76 8.68 -20.65 -0.21
C ASN A 76 9.69 -19.51 -0.01
N HIS A 77 10.06 -18.79 -1.07
CA HIS A 77 10.97 -17.65 -0.98
C HIS A 77 10.45 -16.62 0.04
N ARG A 78 11.31 -16.30 1.02
CA ARG A 78 11.08 -15.27 2.03
C ARG A 78 11.92 -14.03 1.69
N PRO A 79 11.30 -12.85 1.54
CA PRO A 79 12.04 -11.61 1.35
C PRO A 79 12.94 -11.30 2.56
N ASP A 80 14.06 -10.62 2.31
CA ASP A 80 14.91 -10.06 3.36
C ASP A 80 14.31 -8.74 3.88
N PHE A 81 14.11 -8.66 5.19
CA PHE A 81 13.51 -7.51 5.86
C PHE A 81 14.51 -6.66 6.67
N THR A 82 15.81 -6.99 6.65
CA THR A 82 16.86 -6.39 7.52
C THR A 82 16.95 -4.86 7.43
N HIS A 83 16.59 -4.27 6.28
CA HIS A 83 16.63 -2.82 6.05
C HIS A 83 15.29 -2.25 5.57
N THR A 84 14.19 -2.78 6.11
CA THR A 84 12.82 -2.38 5.73
C THR A 84 12.13 -1.46 6.74
N ALA A 85 12.87 -0.98 7.73
CA ALA A 85 12.39 0.06 8.65
C ALA A 85 12.03 1.34 7.88
N PRO A 86 10.94 2.03 8.22
CA PRO A 86 10.55 3.26 7.54
C PRO A 86 11.59 4.36 7.81
N ALA A 87 11.95 5.12 6.78
CA ALA A 87 12.94 6.20 6.89
C ALA A 87 12.49 7.34 7.82
N VAL A 88 11.19 7.47 8.07
CA VAL A 88 10.58 8.39 9.03
C VAL A 88 9.44 7.66 9.73
N ALA A 89 9.32 7.83 11.04
CA ALA A 89 8.18 7.33 11.79
C ALA A 89 6.94 8.19 11.48
N ILE A 90 5.82 7.54 11.14
CA ILE A 90 4.52 8.19 10.92
C ILE A 90 3.55 7.56 11.90
N GLY A 91 2.90 8.39 12.71
CA GLY A 91 1.94 7.93 13.72
C GLY A 91 2.55 7.06 14.84
N PRO A 92 1.71 6.30 15.57
CA PRO A 92 0.26 6.20 15.37
C PRO A 92 -0.48 7.51 15.67
N HIS A 93 -1.62 7.72 15.02
CA HIS A 93 -2.50 8.86 15.26
C HIS A 93 -3.86 8.40 15.81
N PRO A 94 -4.56 9.18 16.66
CA PRO A 94 -5.84 8.77 17.24
C PRO A 94 -6.91 8.35 16.21
N SER A 95 -6.86 8.91 15.00
CA SER A 95 -7.77 8.57 13.91
C SER A 95 -7.61 7.13 13.39
N TRP A 96 -6.45 6.49 13.61
CA TRP A 96 -6.18 5.12 13.17
C TRP A 96 -6.98 4.10 13.98
N SER A 97 -7.38 4.47 15.20
CA SER A 97 -8.10 3.61 16.12
C SER A 97 -9.62 3.70 15.99
N ARG A 98 -10.09 4.36 14.93
CA ARG A 98 -11.51 4.44 14.59
C ARG A 98 -11.81 3.39 13.53
N ASP A 99 -12.64 2.42 13.87
CA ASP A 99 -12.94 1.24 13.06
C ASP A 99 -13.34 1.53 11.60
N ASP A 100 -13.95 2.68 11.34
CA ASP A 100 -14.43 3.09 10.01
C ASP A 100 -13.61 4.20 9.33
N ALA A 101 -12.59 4.74 9.99
CA ALA A 101 -11.80 5.84 9.45
C ALA A 101 -10.85 5.37 8.34
N ILE A 102 -10.16 4.25 8.55
CA ILE A 102 -9.21 3.66 7.60
C ILE A 102 -9.67 2.23 7.30
N VAL A 103 -10.12 2.00 6.07
CA VAL A 103 -10.71 0.71 5.65
C VAL A 103 -10.10 0.15 4.37
N SER A 104 -9.19 0.89 3.72
CA SER A 104 -8.60 0.54 2.41
C SER A 104 -7.08 0.43 2.41
N LEU A 105 -6.44 0.62 3.57
CA LEU A 105 -5.02 0.37 3.81
C LEU A 105 -4.80 -0.11 5.26
N ASP A 106 -3.66 -0.73 5.53
CA ASP A 106 -3.25 -1.07 6.90
C ASP A 106 -2.41 0.07 7.48
N PRO A 107 -2.90 0.81 8.51
CA PRO A 107 -2.16 1.94 9.07
C PRO A 107 -0.83 1.53 9.72
N PHE A 108 -0.69 0.28 10.17
CA PHE A 108 0.54 -0.25 10.73
C PHE A 108 1.46 -0.91 9.69
N GLY A 109 1.08 -0.86 8.41
CA GLY A 109 1.79 -1.50 7.31
C GLY A 109 3.26 -1.11 7.17
N ALA A 110 3.64 0.09 7.63
CA ALA A 110 5.01 0.60 7.59
C ALA A 110 5.92 -0.01 8.67
N VAL A 111 5.32 -0.47 9.77
CA VAL A 111 6.04 -0.95 10.96
C VAL A 111 5.84 -2.44 11.24
N ALA A 112 5.13 -3.15 10.36
CA ALA A 112 4.76 -4.55 10.55
C ALA A 112 5.96 -5.44 10.92
N CYS A 113 7.08 -5.31 10.21
CA CYS A 113 8.27 -6.12 10.49
C CYS A 113 8.91 -5.83 11.86
N GLN A 114 8.78 -4.61 12.38
CA GLN A 114 9.34 -4.24 13.67
C GLN A 114 8.45 -4.71 14.81
N VAL A 115 7.14 -4.45 14.67
CA VAL A 115 6.14 -4.81 15.67
C VAL A 115 6.04 -6.33 15.83
N PHE A 116 6.01 -7.08 14.72
CA PHE A 116 5.73 -8.53 14.73
C PHE A 116 7.00 -9.39 14.65
N THR A 117 8.11 -8.94 15.26
CA THR A 117 9.39 -9.65 15.21
C THR A 117 9.30 -11.09 15.76
N GLU A 118 8.56 -11.31 16.84
CA GLU A 118 8.37 -12.65 17.42
C GLU A 118 7.61 -13.59 16.47
N PHE A 119 6.56 -13.10 15.80
CA PHE A 119 5.84 -13.87 14.78
C PHE A 119 6.74 -14.21 13.60
N LEU A 120 7.57 -13.26 13.15
CA LEU A 120 8.55 -13.47 12.08
C LEU A 120 9.59 -14.55 12.43
N GLN A 121 10.01 -14.64 13.70
CA GLN A 121 10.91 -15.68 14.20
C GLN A 121 10.22 -17.05 14.26
N GLN A 122 8.92 -17.08 14.54
CA GLN A 122 8.09 -18.29 14.50
C GLN A 122 7.73 -18.74 13.07
N GLY A 123 8.18 -18.00 12.05
CA GLY A 123 7.99 -18.35 10.63
C GLY A 123 6.69 -17.87 10.01
N TYR A 124 5.95 -16.96 10.66
CA TYR A 124 4.82 -16.29 10.02
C TYR A 124 5.30 -15.40 8.86
N ASP A 125 4.57 -15.44 7.74
CA ASP A 125 4.85 -14.64 6.55
C ASP A 125 4.10 -13.30 6.64
N ILE A 126 4.66 -12.40 7.45
CA ILE A 126 4.17 -11.03 7.63
C ILE A 126 5.05 -10.10 6.77
N ARG A 127 4.41 -9.22 6.01
CA ARG A 127 5.10 -8.30 5.09
C ARG A 127 4.65 -6.87 5.29
N PRO A 128 5.52 -5.88 5.08
CA PRO A 128 5.11 -4.49 5.10
C PRO A 128 4.19 -4.22 3.90
N THR A 129 3.10 -3.50 4.13
CA THR A 129 2.19 -3.01 3.09
C THR A 129 2.38 -1.53 2.81
N ILE A 130 3.27 -0.88 3.56
CA ILE A 130 3.69 0.51 3.32
C ILE A 130 5.22 0.55 3.35
N ALA A 131 5.84 1.12 2.31
CA ALA A 131 7.27 1.38 2.29
C ALA A 131 7.51 2.89 2.36
N VAL A 132 8.14 3.37 3.44
CA VAL A 132 8.47 4.78 3.65
C VAL A 132 9.95 5.01 3.41
N THR A 133 10.30 5.81 2.42
CA THR A 133 11.68 6.11 2.01
C THR A 133 11.91 7.61 1.85
N LYS A 134 13.17 8.02 1.74
CA LYS A 134 13.55 9.33 1.23
C LYS A 134 13.81 9.22 -0.27
N ALA A 135 13.31 10.17 -1.05
CA ALA A 135 13.47 10.17 -2.50
C ALA A 135 13.76 11.59 -3.01
N HIS A 136 14.39 11.66 -4.18
CA HIS A 136 14.58 12.89 -4.93
C HIS A 136 13.71 12.77 -6.18
N ILE A 137 12.83 13.74 -6.40
CA ILE A 137 12.01 13.82 -7.59
C ILE A 137 12.65 14.82 -8.54
N HIS A 138 13.04 14.34 -9.72
CA HIS A 138 13.53 15.17 -10.80
C HIS A 138 12.43 15.33 -11.86
N MET A 139 12.02 16.57 -12.15
CA MET A 139 11.03 16.88 -13.19
C MET A 139 11.48 18.10 -13.99
N PRO A 140 11.54 18.01 -15.34
CA PRO A 140 11.91 19.14 -16.19
C PRO A 140 11.08 20.40 -15.95
N GLU A 141 9.81 20.26 -15.60
CA GLU A 141 8.89 21.37 -15.34
C GLU A 141 9.29 22.21 -14.12
N LEU A 142 9.99 21.61 -13.16
CA LEU A 142 10.47 22.34 -11.98
C LEU A 142 11.65 23.25 -12.35
N GLN A 143 12.49 22.84 -13.31
CA GLN A 143 13.55 23.71 -13.83
C GLN A 143 12.96 24.92 -14.55
N ASP A 144 11.90 24.71 -15.35
CA ASP A 144 11.16 25.81 -15.98
C ASP A 144 10.51 26.72 -14.92
N ALA A 145 9.89 26.14 -13.87
CA ALA A 145 9.32 26.90 -12.77
C ALA A 145 10.36 27.78 -12.04
N ILE A 146 11.58 27.25 -11.82
CA ILE A 146 12.70 28.02 -11.24
C ILE A 146 13.14 29.13 -12.21
N ALA A 147 13.33 28.82 -13.50
CA ALA A 147 13.77 29.78 -14.51
C ALA A 147 12.78 30.94 -14.67
N GLN A 148 11.48 30.65 -14.57
CA GLN A 148 10.39 31.63 -14.60
C GLN A 148 10.14 32.32 -13.25
N LYS A 149 10.91 31.99 -12.20
CA LYS A 149 10.77 32.52 -10.83
C LYS A 149 9.40 32.22 -10.19
N ARG A 150 8.77 31.12 -10.58
CA ARG A 150 7.57 30.57 -9.92
C ARG A 150 7.94 29.76 -8.67
N LEU A 151 9.15 29.19 -8.63
CA LEU A 151 9.73 28.53 -7.47
C LEU A 151 11.09 29.14 -7.11
N GLU A 152 11.39 29.22 -5.82
CA GLU A 152 12.68 29.65 -5.30
C GLU A 152 13.48 28.44 -4.80
N VAL A 153 14.77 28.38 -5.10
CA VAL A 153 15.67 27.32 -4.62
C VAL A 153 16.07 27.64 -3.19
N ASP A 154 15.85 26.70 -2.27
CA ASP A 154 16.22 26.83 -0.85
C ASP A 154 17.35 25.88 -0.41
N GLY A 155 17.77 24.95 -1.28
CA GLY A 155 18.82 23.99 -1.01
C GLY A 155 18.46 22.90 0.01
N THR A 156 17.21 22.82 0.48
CA THR A 156 16.75 21.82 1.45
C THR A 156 15.55 21.03 0.95
N ILE A 157 14.51 21.71 0.46
CA ILE A 157 13.32 21.12 -0.19
C ILE A 157 13.55 21.07 -1.70
N LEU A 158 13.97 22.19 -2.29
CA LEU A 158 14.22 22.31 -3.73
C LEU A 158 15.70 22.62 -3.96
N ARG A 159 16.37 21.75 -4.73
CA ARG A 159 17.78 21.89 -5.10
C ARG A 159 17.94 22.71 -6.38
N THR A 160 19.15 23.22 -6.58
CA THR A 160 19.50 24.04 -7.76
C THR A 160 19.30 23.30 -9.08
N GLU A 161 19.47 21.97 -9.06
CA GLU A 161 19.29 21.09 -10.22
C GLU A 161 17.81 20.85 -10.59
N GLY A 162 16.87 21.35 -9.78
CA GLY A 162 15.44 21.11 -9.93
C GLY A 162 14.93 19.86 -9.21
N ASP A 163 15.77 19.22 -8.39
CA ASP A 163 15.38 18.07 -7.58
C ASP A 163 14.59 18.50 -6.34
N VAL A 164 13.44 17.87 -6.12
CA VAL A 164 12.64 18.04 -4.89
C VAL A 164 12.88 16.88 -3.96
N LEU A 165 13.29 17.18 -2.73
CA LEU A 165 13.50 16.19 -1.68
C LEU A 165 12.18 15.88 -1.01
N VAL A 166 11.82 14.61 -0.99
CA VAL A 166 10.54 14.15 -0.44
C VAL A 166 10.70 12.96 0.49
N THR A 167 9.74 12.82 1.41
CA THR A 167 9.45 11.52 2.03
C THR A 167 8.40 10.82 1.17
N LYS A 168 8.73 9.64 0.66
CA LYS A 168 7.84 8.85 -0.19
C LYS A 168 7.24 7.71 0.63
N ALA A 169 5.93 7.49 0.53
CA ALA A 169 5.26 6.31 1.05
C ALA A 169 4.55 5.56 -0.09
N ALA A 170 5.00 4.36 -0.41
CA ALA A 170 4.30 3.47 -1.35
C ALA A 170 3.37 2.54 -0.56
N ILE A 171 2.08 2.54 -0.89
CA ILE A 171 1.01 1.88 -0.11
C ILE A 171 0.35 0.81 -0.96
N GLU A 172 0.31 -0.42 -0.46
CA GLU A 172 -0.48 -1.52 -0.99
C GLU A 172 -1.90 -1.50 -0.39
N PRO A 173 -2.95 -1.77 -1.19
CA PRO A 173 -4.32 -1.83 -0.66
C PRO A 173 -4.50 -2.99 0.32
N VAL A 174 -5.08 -2.68 1.47
CA VAL A 174 -5.52 -3.67 2.47
C VAL A 174 -6.92 -3.29 2.90
N TRP A 175 -7.90 -4.05 2.45
CA TRP A 175 -9.30 -3.72 2.63
C TRP A 175 -9.88 -4.42 3.84
N TYR A 176 -10.53 -3.67 4.71
CA TYR A 176 -11.41 -4.18 5.74
C TYR A 176 -12.84 -4.24 5.18
N LEU A 177 -13.29 -5.45 4.83
CA LEU A 177 -14.51 -5.68 4.05
C LEU A 177 -15.77 -5.10 4.72
N PRO A 178 -16.00 -5.23 6.04
CA PRO A 178 -17.14 -4.59 6.69
C PRO A 178 -17.12 -3.06 6.53
N GLY A 179 -15.94 -2.45 6.63
CA GLY A 179 -15.75 -1.00 6.45
C GLY A 179 -15.97 -0.56 5.01
N ILE A 180 -15.51 -1.33 4.02
CA ILE A 180 -15.75 -1.09 2.60
C ILE A 180 -17.24 -1.19 2.28
N ALA A 181 -17.93 -2.24 2.76
CA ALA A 181 -19.37 -2.43 2.56
C ALA A 181 -20.17 -1.22 3.09
N LYS A 182 -19.83 -0.75 4.30
CA LYS A 182 -20.40 0.46 4.90
C LYS A 182 -20.20 1.70 4.03
N ARG A 183 -19.02 1.89 3.41
CA ARG A 183 -18.77 3.04 2.51
C ARG A 183 -19.58 2.99 1.22
N PHE A 184 -19.84 1.80 0.69
CA PHE A 184 -20.71 1.62 -0.48
C PHE A 184 -22.20 1.60 -0.15
N GLY A 185 -22.59 1.60 1.13
CA GLY A 185 -23.98 1.56 1.55
C GLY A 185 -24.66 0.21 1.28
N ILE A 186 -23.89 -0.88 1.25
CA ILE A 186 -24.37 -2.24 1.02
C ILE A 186 -23.96 -3.16 2.18
N ASP A 187 -24.60 -4.32 2.33
CA ASP A 187 -24.17 -5.32 3.29
C ASP A 187 -22.91 -6.08 2.82
N ASP A 188 -22.19 -6.64 3.78
CA ASP A 188 -20.92 -7.37 3.56
C ASP A 188 -21.09 -8.59 2.65
N ALA A 189 -22.20 -9.33 2.76
CA ALA A 189 -22.46 -10.51 1.94
C ALA A 189 -22.69 -10.14 0.47
N THR A 190 -23.43 -9.07 0.22
CA THR A 190 -23.64 -8.50 -1.12
C THR A 190 -22.31 -8.04 -1.72
N LEU A 191 -21.50 -7.26 -0.98
CA LEU A 191 -20.18 -6.82 -1.44
C LEU A 191 -19.31 -8.02 -1.86
N ARG A 192 -19.14 -8.99 -0.96
CA ARG A 192 -18.29 -10.17 -1.19
C ARG A 192 -18.74 -11.01 -2.37
N ARG A 193 -20.06 -11.28 -2.45
CA ARG A 193 -20.63 -12.05 -3.55
C ARG A 193 -20.44 -11.35 -4.89
N THR A 194 -20.71 -10.04 -4.96
CA THR A 194 -20.52 -9.28 -6.19
C THR A 194 -19.04 -9.23 -6.60
N LEU A 195 -18.12 -9.02 -5.66
CA LEU A 195 -16.68 -9.09 -5.95
C LEU A 195 -16.27 -10.47 -6.49
N PHE A 196 -16.76 -11.56 -5.89
CA PHE A 196 -16.49 -12.91 -6.39
C PHE A 196 -17.04 -13.13 -7.81
N GLU A 197 -18.31 -12.81 -8.07
CA GLU A 197 -18.96 -13.03 -9.36
C GLU A 197 -18.33 -12.16 -10.47
N GLN A 198 -18.07 -10.88 -10.19
CA GLN A 198 -17.53 -9.92 -11.18
C GLN A 198 -16.01 -10.06 -11.41
N THR A 199 -15.30 -10.80 -10.55
CA THR A 199 -13.90 -11.18 -10.78
C THR A 199 -13.75 -12.56 -11.43
N GLY A 200 -14.83 -13.13 -11.97
CA GLY A 200 -14.81 -14.44 -12.63
C GLY A 200 -14.55 -15.60 -11.66
N GLY A 201 -14.90 -15.44 -10.39
CA GLY A 201 -14.70 -16.45 -9.36
C GLY A 201 -13.28 -16.56 -8.81
N MET A 202 -12.43 -15.54 -9.04
CA MET A 202 -11.00 -15.58 -8.70
C MET A 202 -10.72 -15.80 -7.20
N PHE A 203 -11.54 -15.22 -6.32
CA PHE A 203 -11.34 -15.26 -4.86
C PHE A 203 -12.45 -16.02 -4.15
N THR A 204 -12.39 -17.36 -4.16
CA THR A 204 -13.43 -18.21 -3.53
C THR A 204 -13.60 -17.94 -2.03
N GLU A 205 -12.56 -17.47 -1.33
CA GLU A 205 -12.65 -17.14 0.09
C GLU A 205 -13.63 -15.99 0.38
N LEU A 206 -13.92 -15.11 -0.58
CA LEU A 206 -14.90 -14.04 -0.39
C LEU A 206 -16.28 -14.59 0.00
N VAL A 207 -16.69 -15.72 -0.58
CA VAL A 207 -18.01 -16.33 -0.33
C VAL A 207 -17.96 -17.54 0.61
N THR A 208 -16.77 -18.08 0.86
CA THR A 208 -16.63 -19.32 1.64
C THR A 208 -15.94 -19.15 3.00
N ARG A 209 -15.25 -18.03 3.21
CA ARG A 209 -14.51 -17.72 4.45
C ARG A 209 -15.03 -16.42 5.05
N SER A 210 -16.24 -16.48 5.58
CA SER A 210 -16.85 -15.35 6.32
C SER A 210 -16.14 -15.03 7.63
N ASP A 211 -15.21 -15.88 8.06
CA ASP A 211 -14.29 -15.65 9.18
C ASP A 211 -13.12 -14.71 8.83
N LEU A 212 -12.92 -14.39 7.55
CA LEU A 212 -11.87 -13.48 7.09
C LEU A 212 -12.46 -12.12 6.70
N ASP A 213 -12.14 -11.09 7.48
CA ASP A 213 -12.62 -9.71 7.24
C ASP A 213 -11.68 -8.83 6.42
N VAL A 214 -10.46 -9.31 6.16
CA VAL A 214 -9.43 -8.55 5.45
C VAL A 214 -9.19 -9.14 4.06
N PHE A 215 -9.10 -8.27 3.05
CA PHE A 215 -8.83 -8.62 1.66
C PHE A 215 -7.70 -7.76 1.09
N LEU A 216 -6.73 -8.38 0.41
CA LEU A 216 -5.69 -7.70 -0.36
C LEU A 216 -6.06 -7.80 -1.85
N PRO A 217 -6.82 -6.84 -2.39
CA PRO A 217 -7.19 -6.85 -3.81
C PRO A 217 -5.95 -6.63 -4.69
N PRO A 218 -5.82 -7.35 -5.82
CA PRO A 218 -4.69 -7.20 -6.75
C PRO A 218 -4.91 -5.99 -7.67
N ILE A 219 -5.11 -4.81 -7.08
CA ILE A 219 -5.34 -3.55 -7.79
C ILE A 219 -4.15 -2.60 -7.59
N GLY A 220 -4.17 -1.49 -8.33
CA GLY A 220 -3.23 -0.39 -8.10
C GLY A 220 -3.30 0.11 -6.66
N GLY A 221 -2.13 0.34 -6.09
CA GLY A 221 -1.97 1.01 -4.80
C GLY A 221 -1.68 2.49 -5.02
N LEU A 222 -1.45 3.23 -3.95
CA LEU A 222 -1.14 4.66 -4.06
C LEU A 222 0.30 4.94 -3.64
N THR A 223 0.83 6.07 -4.10
CA THR A 223 2.11 6.60 -3.66
C THR A 223 1.90 8.00 -3.14
N VAL A 224 2.39 8.27 -1.93
CA VAL A 224 2.35 9.59 -1.31
C VAL A 224 3.73 10.20 -1.36
N TYR A 225 3.83 11.44 -1.83
CA TYR A 225 5.04 12.25 -1.76
C TYR A 225 4.80 13.41 -0.80
N ILE A 226 5.57 13.44 0.28
CA ILE A 226 5.52 14.48 1.30
C ILE A 226 6.69 15.42 1.07
N VAL A 227 6.37 16.69 0.85
CA VAL A 227 7.33 17.79 0.69
C VAL A 227 7.41 18.56 2.02
N GLY A 228 8.63 18.74 2.53
CA GLY A 228 8.86 19.37 3.83
C GLY A 228 8.72 18.41 5.04
N PRO A 229 8.59 18.96 6.26
CA PRO A 229 8.51 18.19 7.51
C PRO A 229 7.20 17.39 7.64
N VAL A 230 7.30 16.11 7.98
CA VAL A 230 6.14 15.20 8.12
C VAL A 230 5.25 15.64 9.29
N GLU A 231 5.85 16.12 10.38
CA GLU A 231 5.17 16.60 11.57
C GLU A 231 4.24 17.80 11.31
N ALA A 232 4.53 18.60 10.26
CA ALA A 232 3.68 19.72 9.89
C ALA A 232 2.34 19.29 9.28
N ILE A 233 2.20 18.04 8.80
CA ILE A 233 0.93 17.50 8.28
C ILE A 233 -0.14 17.47 9.37
N THR A 234 0.25 17.21 10.63
CA THR A 234 -0.68 17.07 11.75
C THR A 234 -0.79 18.31 12.63
N ASP A 235 -0.06 19.37 12.28
CA ASP A 235 -0.06 20.63 13.01
C ASP A 235 -1.15 21.56 12.46
N PRO A 236 -2.23 21.83 13.22
CA PRO A 236 -3.34 22.66 12.74
C PRO A 236 -2.95 24.13 12.55
N ASP A 237 -1.83 24.58 13.10
CA ASP A 237 -1.35 25.96 12.98
C ASP A 237 -0.47 26.18 11.74
N LYS A 238 -0.15 25.10 11.00
CA LYS A 238 0.69 25.13 9.80
C LYS A 238 -0.12 24.94 8.53
N PRO A 239 0.23 25.62 7.43
CA PRO A 239 -0.45 25.42 6.16
C PRO A 239 -0.11 24.05 5.58
N LEU A 240 -1.11 23.40 4.98
CA LEU A 240 -0.97 22.11 4.32
C LEU A 240 -1.56 22.19 2.91
N ALA A 241 -0.72 22.00 1.90
CA ALA A 241 -1.16 21.84 0.52
C ALA A 241 -1.33 20.36 0.19
N VAL A 242 -2.46 19.99 -0.40
CA VAL A 242 -2.77 18.60 -0.76
C VAL A 242 -3.21 18.51 -2.21
N ARG A 243 -2.50 17.69 -2.99
CA ARG A 243 -2.85 17.29 -4.34
C ARG A 243 -3.20 15.81 -4.35
N VAL A 244 -4.48 15.49 -4.54
CA VAL A 244 -4.92 14.12 -4.87
C VAL A 244 -4.97 14.00 -6.39
N HIS A 245 -4.29 13.01 -6.93
CA HIS A 245 -4.08 12.82 -8.35
C HIS A 245 -4.27 11.37 -8.73
N ASP A 246 -5.16 11.12 -9.70
CA ASP A 246 -5.33 9.80 -10.29
C ASP A 246 -4.38 9.65 -11.48
N GLU A 247 -3.66 8.53 -11.50
CA GLU A 247 -2.65 8.20 -12.50
C GLU A 247 -3.23 8.32 -13.91
N CYS A 248 -2.51 9.07 -14.74
CA CYS A 248 -2.79 9.16 -16.16
C CYS A 248 -1.53 8.82 -16.95
N ASN A 249 -1.32 7.54 -17.26
CA ASN A 249 -0.16 7.10 -18.04
C ASN A 249 0.02 7.91 -19.35
N GLY A 250 -1.08 8.22 -20.04
CA GLY A 250 -1.04 9.03 -21.25
C GLY A 250 -0.38 10.40 -21.05
N SER A 251 -0.79 11.16 -20.03
CA SER A 251 -0.27 12.51 -19.78
C SER A 251 0.98 12.50 -18.91
N ASP A 252 0.92 11.83 -17.77
CA ASP A 252 1.96 11.87 -16.73
C ASP A 252 3.25 11.24 -17.25
N VAL A 253 3.16 10.08 -17.91
CA VAL A 253 4.32 9.34 -18.42
C VAL A 253 4.66 9.73 -19.86
N PHE A 254 3.68 9.70 -20.76
CA PHE A 254 3.93 9.90 -22.20
C PHE A 254 3.78 11.35 -22.68
N GLY A 255 3.36 12.28 -21.81
CA GLY A 255 3.24 13.70 -22.17
C GLY A 255 2.14 13.99 -23.20
N SER A 256 1.10 13.15 -23.27
CA SER A 256 -0.05 13.38 -24.14
C SER A 256 -0.76 14.68 -23.80
N ASP A 257 -1.12 15.43 -24.83
CA ASP A 257 -1.88 16.68 -24.81
C ASP A 257 -3.40 16.48 -24.91
N ILE A 258 -3.86 15.23 -25.08
CA ILE A 258 -5.29 14.87 -25.13
C ILE A 258 -5.97 15.13 -23.78
N CYS A 259 -5.20 15.11 -22.68
CA CYS A 259 -5.68 15.48 -21.35
C CYS A 259 -4.64 16.29 -20.61
N THR A 260 -5.09 17.00 -19.57
CA THR A 260 -4.30 17.99 -18.82
C THR A 260 -3.85 17.48 -17.45
N CYS A 261 -3.84 16.17 -17.24
CA CYS A 261 -3.49 15.55 -15.96
C CYS A 261 -2.09 15.96 -15.47
N ARG A 262 -1.07 15.88 -16.33
CA ARG A 262 0.31 16.23 -15.97
C ARG A 262 0.47 17.72 -15.60
N PRO A 263 -0.04 18.70 -16.39
CA PRO A 263 -0.03 20.10 -15.96
C PRO A 263 -0.65 20.33 -14.57
N TYR A 264 -1.76 19.67 -14.25
CA TYR A 264 -2.38 19.80 -12.92
C TYR A 264 -1.58 19.11 -11.81
N LEU A 265 -0.92 17.99 -12.10
CA LEU A 265 0.01 17.34 -11.19
C LEU A 265 1.19 18.26 -10.86
N VAL A 266 1.81 18.84 -11.89
CA VAL A 266 2.94 19.76 -11.77
C VAL A 266 2.53 20.98 -10.96
N HIS A 267 1.41 21.62 -11.29
CA HIS A 267 0.93 22.77 -10.52
C HIS A 267 0.66 22.41 -9.05
N GLY A 268 0.03 21.26 -8.78
CA GLY A 268 -0.17 20.80 -7.41
C GLY A 268 1.13 20.55 -6.65
N LEU A 269 2.18 20.07 -7.33
CA LEU A 269 3.51 19.89 -6.75
C LEU A 269 4.18 21.23 -6.44
N GLU A 270 4.03 22.23 -7.30
CA GLU A 270 4.55 23.59 -7.05
C GLU A 270 3.94 24.21 -5.80
N GLU A 271 2.61 24.13 -5.65
CA GLU A 271 1.89 24.60 -4.45
C GLU A 271 2.36 23.84 -3.18
N CYS A 272 2.64 22.54 -3.31
CA CYS A 272 3.20 21.73 -2.24
C CYS A 272 4.60 22.20 -1.82
N ILE A 273 5.46 22.55 -2.79
CA ILE A 273 6.81 23.07 -2.54
C ILE A 273 6.72 24.43 -1.85
N GLN A 274 5.96 25.37 -2.40
CA GLN A 274 5.82 26.72 -1.84
C GLN A 274 5.24 26.69 -0.42
N THR A 275 4.24 25.84 -0.16
CA THR A 275 3.66 25.69 1.17
C THR A 275 4.66 25.12 2.17
N ALA A 276 5.46 24.13 1.76
CA ALA A 276 6.53 23.59 2.59
C ALA A 276 7.62 24.63 2.88
N GLN A 277 7.97 25.47 1.89
CA GLN A 277 8.92 26.57 2.03
C GLN A 277 8.43 27.67 2.97
N ALA A 278 7.11 27.91 3.01
CA ALA A 278 6.47 28.82 3.94
C ALA A 278 6.38 28.27 5.38
N GLY A 279 6.99 27.11 5.67
CA GLY A 279 7.02 26.49 6.99
C GLY A 279 5.90 25.46 7.24
N GLY A 280 5.11 25.14 6.22
CA GLY A 280 4.07 24.11 6.25
C GLY A 280 4.55 22.75 5.73
N ALA A 281 3.64 22.00 5.10
CA ALA A 281 3.93 20.78 4.36
C ALA A 281 3.14 20.69 3.06
N GLY A 282 3.69 19.96 2.10
CA GLY A 282 3.03 19.59 0.86
C GLY A 282 2.78 18.08 0.78
N LEU A 283 1.65 17.68 0.23
CA LEU A 283 1.26 16.28 0.07
C LEU A 283 0.74 16.02 -1.35
N VAL A 284 1.42 15.17 -2.11
CA VAL A 284 0.91 14.64 -3.38
C VAL A 284 0.54 13.18 -3.20
N VAL A 285 -0.75 12.86 -3.29
CA VAL A 285 -1.30 11.50 -3.27
C VAL A 285 -1.53 11.07 -4.72
N TYR A 286 -0.73 10.14 -5.20
CA TYR A 286 -0.78 9.60 -6.57
C TYR A 286 -1.42 8.21 -6.55
N ASN A 287 -2.68 8.11 -6.94
CA ASN A 287 -3.44 6.85 -7.01
C ASN A 287 -3.14 6.14 -8.33
N ARG A 288 -2.82 4.84 -8.29
CA ARG A 288 -2.59 3.98 -9.46
C ARG A 288 -3.71 2.97 -9.63
#